data_AF-A0A0F7W781-F1
#
_entry.id   AF-A0A0F7W781-F1
#
_cell.length_a   1.000
_cell.length_b   1.000
_cell.length_c   1.000
_cell.angle_alpha   90.00
_cell.angle_beta   90.00
_cell.angle_gamma   90.00
#
_symmetry.space_group_name_H-M   'P 1'
#
loop_
_entity.id
_entity.type
_entity.pdbx_description
1 polymer ?
#
loop_
_entity_poly.entity_id
_entity_poly.type
_entity_poly.pdbx_seq_one_letter_code
_entity_poly.pdbx_strand_id
1 'polypeptide(L)'
;MRRARKGHPPYRPGRAEQLDATCAAFDAAGARTVRLHVSAPLHSRYMRGAAEEFARFLDGFTLRPPRIPVLANVDALPYTADSLKERLAAQIASPVRWTETVRRLVGHGDFAFVELGPGQVLTKLVARIRAAAEPIPSTAPASATAPASATAPASPAAVPASPAAVPAPPATVPAPPATVPAPPAAGVPEGRRERAIDAESLGPRTFRERYGLRRAYLLGSLYGGVSAPEMLRSAAKAGLFGFLGAGGLSVDETERHLRALTDDLGLGGSFGVNVLYRHGAPEQEAALVDLLLRRGVGLVEASGFPMMTEGLVRFRLKGGRILAKVSRTDVAAEFLAPPPTALVERLLAAGAVTEAGARAAAGRPWRTTSASKRPAAGCTPPRMR
;
A
#
# COMPACT_ATOMS: atom_id res chain seq x y z
N MET A 1 -10.04 8.50 -42.83
CA MET A 1 -9.06 8.45 -41.72
C MET A 1 -9.79 8.28 -40.39
N ARG A 2 -9.56 7.20 -39.63
CA ARG A 2 -10.04 7.06 -38.24
C ARG A 2 -8.85 6.94 -37.29
N ARG A 3 -8.78 7.79 -36.26
CA ARG A 3 -7.72 7.77 -35.25
C ARG A 3 -7.84 6.50 -34.39
N ALA A 4 -6.75 5.75 -34.27
CA ALA A 4 -6.69 4.58 -33.40
C ALA A 4 -6.71 4.99 -31.92
N ARG A 5 -7.65 4.45 -31.14
CA ARG A 5 -7.57 4.47 -29.67
C ARG A 5 -6.52 3.43 -29.23
N LYS A 6 -5.41 3.87 -28.64
CA LYS A 6 -4.54 2.99 -27.86
C LYS A 6 -5.20 2.68 -26.50
N GLY A 7 -6.03 1.65 -26.46
CA GLY A 7 -6.40 0.95 -25.24
C GLY A 7 -5.83 -0.46 -25.30
N HIS A 8 -5.33 -0.99 -24.17
CA HIS A 8 -5.08 -2.42 -24.09
C HIS A 8 -6.37 -3.20 -24.39
N PRO A 9 -6.31 -4.33 -25.11
CA PRO A 9 -7.49 -5.15 -25.33
C PRO A 9 -7.99 -5.67 -23.97
N PRO A 10 -9.29 -5.60 -23.67
CA PRO A 10 -9.84 -6.22 -22.47
C PRO A 10 -9.57 -7.73 -22.49
N TYR A 11 -9.48 -8.33 -21.30
CA TYR A 11 -9.36 -9.77 -21.13
C TYR A 11 -10.49 -10.47 -21.89
N ARG A 12 -10.15 -11.30 -22.88
CA ARG A 12 -11.15 -11.93 -23.77
C ARG A 12 -12.01 -12.92 -22.96
N PRO A 13 -13.36 -12.78 -22.95
CA PRO A 13 -14.26 -13.58 -22.11
C PRO A 13 -14.04 -15.09 -22.18
N GLY A 14 -13.93 -15.65 -23.38
CA GLY A 14 -13.74 -17.10 -23.60
C GLY A 14 -12.45 -17.73 -23.06
N ARG A 15 -11.61 -16.98 -22.33
CA ARG A 15 -10.49 -17.54 -21.53
C ARG A 15 -10.85 -17.77 -20.06
N ALA A 16 -11.88 -17.10 -19.53
CA ALA A 16 -12.41 -17.42 -18.20
C ALA A 16 -13.17 -18.75 -18.26
N GLU A 17 -14.04 -18.91 -19.26
CA GLU A 17 -14.80 -20.14 -19.54
C GLU A 17 -13.89 -21.37 -19.72
N GLN A 18 -12.73 -21.19 -20.38
CA GLN A 18 -11.70 -22.25 -20.48
C GLN A 18 -11.13 -22.67 -19.12
N LEU A 19 -10.98 -21.75 -18.16
CA LEU A 19 -10.56 -22.09 -16.80
C LEU A 19 -11.67 -22.83 -16.05
N ASP A 20 -12.93 -22.42 -16.20
CA ASP A 20 -14.07 -23.09 -15.54
C ASP A 20 -14.27 -24.51 -16.06
N ALA A 21 -14.16 -24.72 -17.38
CA ALA A 21 -14.17 -26.06 -17.99
C ALA A 21 -12.97 -26.91 -17.54
N THR A 22 -11.79 -26.29 -17.36
CA THR A 22 -10.59 -26.98 -16.84
C THR A 22 -10.77 -27.39 -15.37
N CYS A 23 -11.34 -26.53 -14.53
CA CYS A 23 -11.65 -26.86 -13.13
C CYS A 23 -12.62 -28.05 -13.06
N ALA A 24 -13.73 -27.98 -13.80
CA ALA A 24 -14.72 -29.06 -13.84
C ALA A 24 -14.13 -30.41 -14.28
N ALA A 25 -13.22 -30.42 -15.25
CA ALA A 25 -12.53 -31.63 -15.70
C ALA A 25 -11.59 -32.21 -14.61
N PHE A 26 -10.88 -31.36 -13.86
CA PHE A 26 -10.03 -31.80 -12.74
C PHE A 26 -10.84 -32.28 -11.54
N ASP A 27 -11.93 -31.58 -11.18
CA ASP A 27 -12.83 -31.98 -10.10
C ASP A 27 -13.49 -33.34 -10.43
N ALA A 28 -13.90 -33.56 -11.68
CA ALA A 28 -14.40 -34.86 -12.17
C ALA A 28 -13.34 -35.98 -12.13
N ALA A 29 -12.06 -35.64 -12.25
CA ALA A 29 -10.93 -36.56 -12.05
C ALA A 29 -10.54 -36.76 -10.57
N GLY A 30 -11.31 -36.23 -9.62
CA GLY A 30 -11.05 -36.34 -8.17
C GLY A 30 -9.94 -35.42 -7.64
N ALA A 31 -9.42 -34.51 -8.47
CA ALA A 31 -8.45 -33.51 -8.02
C ALA A 31 -9.17 -32.32 -7.38
N ARG A 32 -8.68 -31.83 -6.24
CA ARG A 32 -9.25 -30.65 -5.58
C ARG A 32 -8.78 -29.36 -6.27
N THR A 33 -9.65 -28.70 -7.03
CA THR A 33 -9.35 -27.36 -7.58
C THR A 33 -9.81 -26.22 -6.66
N VAL A 34 -9.16 -25.06 -6.79
CA VAL A 34 -9.56 -23.80 -6.15
C VAL A 34 -9.21 -22.65 -7.09
N ARG A 35 -10.22 -21.88 -7.54
CA ARG A 35 -10.01 -20.71 -8.38
C ARG A 35 -9.56 -19.51 -7.54
N LEU A 36 -8.32 -19.06 -7.75
CA LEU A 36 -7.77 -17.89 -7.06
C LEU A 36 -8.35 -16.59 -7.62
N HIS A 37 -8.76 -15.69 -6.74
CA HIS A 37 -9.26 -14.35 -7.09
C HIS A 37 -8.10 -13.41 -7.41
N VAL A 38 -7.54 -13.53 -8.62
CA VAL A 38 -6.48 -12.65 -9.15
C VAL A 38 -6.98 -11.89 -10.38
N SER A 39 -6.59 -10.62 -10.49
CA SER A 39 -7.07 -9.71 -11.55
C SER A 39 -6.35 -9.85 -12.90
N ALA A 40 -5.33 -10.71 -12.99
CA ALA A 40 -4.52 -10.90 -14.19
C ALA A 40 -3.98 -12.35 -14.27
N PRO A 41 -3.74 -12.90 -15.48
CA PRO A 41 -3.15 -14.21 -15.68
C PRO A 41 -1.61 -14.18 -15.49
N LEU A 42 -1.17 -13.84 -14.28
CA LEU A 42 0.24 -13.73 -13.90
C LEU A 42 1.04 -15.00 -14.25
N HIS A 43 2.34 -14.85 -14.51
CA HIS A 43 3.26 -15.98 -14.76
C HIS A 43 2.89 -16.84 -15.98
N SER A 44 2.22 -16.22 -16.96
CA SER A 44 1.78 -16.89 -18.19
C SER A 44 2.20 -16.14 -19.45
N ARG A 45 2.18 -16.86 -20.59
CA ARG A 45 2.38 -16.29 -21.94
C ARG A 45 1.51 -15.07 -22.27
N TYR A 46 0.39 -14.87 -21.58
CA TYR A 46 -0.49 -13.72 -21.78
C TYR A 46 0.08 -12.42 -21.22
N MET A 47 1.09 -12.48 -20.35
CA MET A 47 1.76 -11.33 -19.76
C MET A 47 3.00 -10.85 -20.54
N ARG A 48 3.34 -11.46 -21.69
CA ARG A 48 4.55 -11.12 -22.48
C ARG A 48 4.67 -9.63 -22.80
N GLY A 49 3.60 -8.98 -23.27
CA GLY A 49 3.63 -7.54 -23.55
C GLY A 49 3.90 -6.67 -22.31
N ALA A 50 3.46 -7.10 -21.12
CA ALA A 50 3.78 -6.43 -19.87
C ALA A 50 5.24 -6.69 -19.43
N ALA A 51 5.77 -7.88 -19.70
CA ALA A 51 7.18 -8.20 -19.49
C ALA A 51 8.11 -7.35 -20.40
N GLU A 52 7.73 -7.16 -21.68
CA GLU A 52 8.44 -6.31 -22.65
C GLU A 52 8.37 -4.81 -22.28
N GLU A 53 7.25 -4.35 -21.72
CA GLU A 53 7.14 -2.98 -21.19
C GLU A 53 7.97 -2.79 -19.92
N PHE A 54 7.95 -3.76 -19.02
CA PHE A 54 8.78 -3.73 -17.81
C PHE A 54 10.28 -3.82 -18.14
N ALA A 55 10.68 -4.63 -19.13
CA ALA A 55 12.07 -4.71 -19.60
C ALA A 55 12.58 -3.35 -20.10
N ARG A 56 11.76 -2.61 -20.86
CA ARG A 56 12.06 -1.25 -21.33
C ARG A 56 12.06 -0.22 -20.21
N PHE A 57 11.20 -0.40 -19.20
CA PHE A 57 11.24 0.43 -18.00
C PHE A 57 12.54 0.22 -17.20
N LEU A 58 13.03 -1.03 -17.12
CA LEU A 58 14.30 -1.35 -16.46
C LEU A 58 15.55 -0.75 -17.15
N ASP A 59 15.47 -0.35 -18.43
CA ASP A 59 16.56 0.38 -19.11
C ASP A 59 16.90 1.73 -18.43
N GLY A 60 15.97 2.31 -17.68
CA GLY A 60 16.19 3.54 -16.92
C GLY A 60 17.00 3.36 -15.62
N PHE A 61 17.49 2.16 -15.30
CA PHE A 61 18.06 1.83 -13.99
C PHE A 61 19.38 1.07 -14.06
N THR A 62 20.38 1.52 -13.30
CA THR A 62 21.60 0.73 -13.05
C THR A 62 21.36 -0.26 -11.92
N LEU A 63 20.97 -1.48 -12.26
CA LEU A 63 20.77 -2.56 -11.29
C LEU A 63 22.12 -3.12 -10.84
N ARG A 64 22.36 -3.16 -9.52
CA ARG A 64 23.56 -3.77 -8.93
C ARG A 64 23.27 -5.22 -8.51
N PRO A 65 24.24 -6.15 -8.58
CA PRO A 65 24.05 -7.51 -8.08
C PRO A 65 23.72 -7.48 -6.58
N PRO A 66 22.84 -8.37 -6.10
CA PRO A 66 22.42 -8.38 -4.71
C PRO A 66 23.57 -8.87 -3.80
N ARG A 67 23.81 -8.18 -2.68
CA ARG A 67 24.86 -8.54 -1.70
C ARG A 67 24.54 -9.83 -0.93
N ILE A 68 23.26 -10.15 -0.81
CA ILE A 68 22.76 -11.41 -0.26
C ILE A 68 22.27 -12.22 -1.46
N PRO A 69 22.63 -13.50 -1.62
CA PRO A 69 22.14 -14.32 -2.73
C PRO A 69 20.61 -14.36 -2.76
N VAL A 70 20.03 -14.01 -3.91
CA VAL A 70 18.58 -14.10 -4.17
C VAL A 70 18.39 -15.07 -5.34
N LEU A 71 17.54 -16.08 -5.16
CA LEU A 71 17.19 -17.02 -6.23
C LEU A 71 16.05 -16.43 -7.09
N ALA A 72 16.19 -16.51 -8.41
CA ALA A 72 15.15 -16.15 -9.36
C ALA A 72 14.14 -17.29 -9.50
N ASN A 73 12.84 -16.98 -9.45
CA ASN A 73 11.79 -17.99 -9.58
C ASN A 73 11.59 -18.49 -11.03
N VAL A 74 12.27 -17.90 -12.02
CA VAL A 74 12.23 -18.31 -13.44
C VAL A 74 12.97 -19.63 -13.68
N ASP A 75 14.10 -19.82 -13.00
CA ASP A 75 15.03 -20.94 -13.22
C ASP A 75 15.64 -21.51 -11.92
N ALA A 76 15.20 -21.02 -10.74
CA ALA A 76 15.70 -21.40 -9.43
C ALA A 76 17.21 -21.17 -9.23
N LEU A 77 17.83 -20.23 -9.97
CA LEU A 77 19.25 -19.90 -9.89
C LEU A 77 19.50 -18.54 -9.22
N PRO A 78 20.67 -18.31 -8.60
CA PRO A 78 21.04 -17.00 -8.06
C PRO A 78 21.06 -15.93 -9.14
N TYR A 79 20.52 -14.75 -8.84
CA TYR A 79 20.69 -13.56 -9.67
C TYR A 79 22.18 -13.17 -9.72
N THR A 80 22.69 -13.01 -10.94
CA THR A 80 24.01 -12.42 -11.25
C THR A 80 23.83 -11.00 -11.77
N ALA A 81 24.91 -10.22 -11.91
CA ALA A 81 24.84 -8.89 -12.51
C ALA A 81 24.22 -8.93 -13.92
N ASP A 82 24.63 -9.90 -14.74
CA ASP A 82 24.24 -10.01 -16.15
C ASP A 82 22.80 -10.51 -16.32
N SER A 83 22.35 -11.42 -15.45
CA SER A 83 21.01 -12.04 -15.53
C SER A 83 19.90 -11.25 -14.83
N LEU A 84 20.24 -10.23 -14.03
CA LEU A 84 19.30 -9.55 -13.14
C LEU A 84 18.14 -8.90 -13.89
N LYS A 85 18.42 -8.08 -14.91
CA LYS A 85 17.39 -7.41 -15.72
C LYS A 85 16.51 -8.41 -16.46
N GLU A 86 17.12 -9.38 -17.13
CA GLU A 86 16.42 -10.38 -17.95
C GLU A 86 15.47 -11.23 -17.11
N ARG A 87 15.95 -11.82 -16.01
CA ARG A 87 15.13 -12.66 -15.13
C ARG A 87 14.02 -11.89 -14.44
N LEU A 88 14.26 -10.64 -14.02
CA LEU A 88 13.21 -9.76 -13.48
C LEU A 88 12.08 -9.51 -14.48
N ALA A 89 12.41 -9.27 -15.75
CA ALA A 89 11.41 -9.12 -16.81
C ALA A 89 10.69 -10.45 -17.13
N ALA A 90 11.46 -11.53 -17.32
CA ALA A 90 10.93 -12.85 -17.63
C ALA A 90 9.95 -13.36 -16.56
N GLN A 91 10.19 -13.07 -15.27
CA GLN A 91 9.33 -13.50 -14.17
C GLN A 91 7.85 -13.11 -14.32
N ILE A 92 7.55 -12.01 -15.02
CA ILE A 92 6.17 -11.55 -15.25
C ILE A 92 5.37 -12.55 -16.12
N ALA A 93 6.04 -13.21 -17.08
CA ALA A 93 5.42 -14.09 -18.08
C ALA A 93 5.83 -15.58 -17.95
N SER A 94 6.82 -15.89 -17.12
CA SER A 94 7.31 -17.24 -16.84
C SER A 94 6.68 -17.85 -15.57
N PRO A 95 6.49 -19.19 -15.53
CA PRO A 95 6.06 -19.90 -14.32
C PRO A 95 6.99 -19.67 -13.12
N VAL A 96 6.45 -19.91 -11.91
CA VAL A 96 7.21 -19.87 -10.66
C VAL A 96 7.72 -21.28 -10.33
N ARG A 97 9.02 -21.55 -10.46
CA ARG A 97 9.65 -22.85 -10.18
C ARG A 97 9.89 -23.08 -8.68
N TRP A 98 8.88 -22.83 -7.85
CA TRP A 98 8.99 -22.80 -6.38
C TRP A 98 9.58 -24.08 -5.78
N THR A 99 9.09 -25.25 -6.19
CA THR A 99 9.59 -26.54 -5.73
C THR A 99 11.08 -26.68 -5.98
N GLU A 100 11.57 -26.20 -7.12
CA GLU A 100 12.98 -26.27 -7.50
C GLU A 100 13.85 -25.28 -6.71
N THR A 101 13.35 -24.06 -6.49
CA THR A 101 13.97 -23.07 -5.59
C THR A 101 14.17 -23.66 -4.20
N VAL A 102 13.14 -24.31 -3.63
CA VAL A 102 13.24 -24.93 -2.30
C VAL A 102 14.17 -26.15 -2.31
N ARG A 103 14.08 -27.05 -3.31
CA ARG A 103 14.98 -28.21 -3.44
C ARG A 103 16.45 -27.81 -3.57
N ARG A 104 16.76 -26.72 -4.28
CA ARG A 104 18.13 -26.17 -4.35
C ARG A 104 18.58 -25.63 -3.00
N LEU A 105 17.73 -24.87 -2.28
CA LEU A 105 18.06 -24.39 -0.94
C LEU A 105 18.35 -25.53 0.04
N VAL A 106 17.57 -26.63 0.01
CA VAL A 106 17.85 -27.83 0.82
C VAL A 106 19.17 -28.50 0.40
N GLY A 107 19.54 -28.43 -0.88
CA GLY A 107 20.83 -28.89 -1.39
C GLY A 107 22.06 -28.09 -0.93
N HIS A 108 21.85 -26.97 -0.22
CA HIS A 108 22.91 -26.24 0.49
C HIS A 108 23.00 -26.60 2.00
N GLY A 109 22.15 -27.51 2.49
CA GLY A 109 22.01 -27.87 3.90
C GLY A 109 20.67 -27.47 4.50
N ASP A 110 20.48 -27.69 5.80
CA ASP A 110 19.31 -27.18 6.50
C ASP A 110 19.41 -25.65 6.73
N PHE A 111 18.26 -24.99 6.77
CA PHE A 111 18.14 -23.55 6.88
C PHE A 111 16.89 -23.15 7.67
N ALA A 112 16.95 -22.03 8.40
CA ALA A 112 15.74 -21.41 8.95
C ALA A 112 14.93 -20.74 7.83
N PHE A 113 13.63 -20.97 7.79
CA PHE A 113 12.72 -20.31 6.83
C PHE A 113 11.80 -19.32 7.54
N VAL A 114 11.73 -18.08 7.03
CA VAL A 114 10.87 -17.02 7.56
C VAL A 114 9.99 -16.48 6.42
N GLU A 115 8.67 -16.61 6.56
CA GLU A 115 7.69 -16.06 5.64
C GLU A 115 7.38 -14.60 6.02
N LEU A 116 7.58 -13.67 5.09
CA LEU A 116 7.29 -12.25 5.29
C LEU A 116 5.95 -11.88 4.63
N GLY A 117 4.88 -11.85 5.43
CA GLY A 117 3.54 -11.47 4.98
C GLY A 117 2.45 -12.04 5.89
N PRO A 118 1.17 -11.74 5.62
CA PRO A 118 0.05 -12.35 6.33
C PRO A 118 -0.16 -13.80 5.90
N GLY A 119 -0.30 -14.70 6.87
CA GLY A 119 -0.55 -16.13 6.65
C GLY A 119 0.68 -17.01 6.91
N GLN A 120 0.61 -18.25 6.44
CA GLN A 120 1.65 -19.29 6.61
C GLN A 120 1.68 -20.24 5.39
N VAL A 121 1.37 -19.75 4.21
CA VAL A 121 1.17 -20.60 3.02
C VAL A 121 2.51 -21.08 2.49
N LEU A 122 3.49 -20.19 2.37
CA LEU A 122 4.83 -20.55 1.90
C LEU A 122 5.55 -21.45 2.90
N THR A 123 5.40 -21.21 4.21
CA THR A 123 5.95 -22.04 5.29
C THR A 123 5.43 -23.48 5.19
N LYS A 124 4.12 -23.66 5.00
CA LYS A 124 3.51 -24.99 4.81
C LYS A 124 3.95 -25.66 3.51
N LEU A 125 4.15 -24.89 2.44
CA LEU A 125 4.68 -25.42 1.18
C LEU A 125 6.15 -25.86 1.31
N VAL A 126 7.00 -25.07 1.97
CA VAL A 126 8.41 -25.43 2.23
C VAL A 126 8.50 -26.71 3.06
N ALA A 127 7.73 -26.82 4.14
CA ALA A 127 7.66 -28.03 4.96
C ALA A 127 7.24 -29.26 4.13
N ARG A 128 6.21 -29.12 3.28
CA ARG A 128 5.77 -30.20 2.38
C ARG A 128 6.83 -30.58 1.34
N ILE A 129 7.54 -29.63 0.76
CA ILE A 129 8.60 -29.89 -0.23
C ILE A 129 9.78 -30.59 0.43
N ARG A 130 10.22 -30.14 1.61
CA ARG A 130 11.28 -30.80 2.40
C ARG A 130 10.97 -32.25 2.72
N ALA A 131 9.72 -32.57 3.00
CA ALA A 131 9.28 -33.93 3.33
C ALA A 131 9.08 -34.85 2.11
N ALA A 132 8.96 -34.31 0.89
CA ALA A 132 8.47 -35.05 -0.28
C ALA A 132 9.36 -34.96 -1.54
N ALA A 133 10.47 -34.21 -1.52
CA ALA A 133 11.31 -34.03 -2.69
C ALA A 133 12.80 -34.06 -2.35
N GLU A 134 13.57 -34.80 -3.15
CA GLU A 134 15.02 -34.91 -3.01
C GLU A 134 15.71 -33.55 -3.21
N PRO A 135 16.80 -33.24 -2.47
CA PRO A 135 17.59 -32.03 -2.69
C PRO A 135 18.13 -31.95 -4.13
N ILE A 136 18.34 -30.75 -4.64
CA ILE A 136 19.12 -30.55 -5.87
C ILE A 136 20.55 -30.20 -5.44
N PRO A 137 21.56 -31.05 -5.71
CA PRO A 137 22.92 -30.83 -5.25
C PRO A 137 23.46 -29.46 -5.68
N SER A 138 24.13 -28.77 -4.77
CA SER A 138 24.84 -27.54 -5.11
C SER A 138 26.17 -27.85 -5.76
N THR A 139 26.42 -27.28 -6.94
CA THR A 139 27.69 -27.37 -7.67
C THR A 139 28.63 -26.19 -7.38
N ALA A 140 28.28 -25.32 -6.42
CA ALA A 140 29.14 -24.23 -5.99
C ALA A 140 30.12 -24.71 -4.90
N PRO A 141 31.43 -24.36 -4.97
CA PRO A 141 32.35 -24.63 -3.88
C PRO A 141 31.93 -23.86 -2.62
N ALA A 142 32.01 -24.53 -1.47
CA ALA A 142 31.59 -23.98 -0.18
C ALA A 142 32.51 -22.84 0.28
N SER A 143 32.14 -21.59 0.00
CA SER A 143 32.85 -20.38 0.45
C SER A 143 31.90 -19.21 0.71
N ALA A 144 31.28 -19.20 1.88
CA ALA A 144 30.93 -17.99 2.62
C ALA A 144 30.76 -18.35 4.10
N THR A 145 31.76 -18.01 4.92
CA THR A 145 31.69 -18.18 6.38
C THR A 145 30.50 -17.42 6.95
N ALA A 146 29.64 -18.10 7.70
CA ALA A 146 28.54 -17.46 8.40
C ALA A 146 29.07 -16.52 9.49
N PRO A 147 28.50 -15.31 9.65
CA PRO A 147 28.68 -14.56 10.89
C PRO A 147 28.02 -15.34 12.04
N ALA A 148 28.70 -15.42 13.18
CA ALA A 148 28.30 -16.29 14.28
C ALA A 148 26.96 -15.90 14.92
N SER A 149 26.17 -16.92 15.23
CA SER A 149 25.29 -17.03 16.41
C SER A 149 24.58 -15.76 16.90
N ALA A 150 23.43 -15.45 16.31
CA ALA A 150 22.38 -14.69 16.98
C ALA A 150 21.30 -15.66 17.48
N THR A 151 21.23 -15.86 18.79
CA THR A 151 20.31 -16.80 19.44
C THR A 151 18.86 -16.41 19.20
N ALA A 152 18.01 -17.36 18.77
CA ALA A 152 16.59 -17.12 18.57
C ALA A 152 15.85 -17.00 19.93
N PRO A 153 14.96 -16.02 20.12
CA PRO A 153 13.93 -16.11 21.16
C PRO A 153 12.82 -17.06 20.71
N ALA A 154 12.26 -17.82 21.66
CA ALA A 154 11.27 -18.85 21.40
C ALA A 154 9.89 -18.29 20.96
N SER A 155 9.11 -19.14 20.28
CA SER A 155 7.71 -18.87 19.94
C SER A 155 6.85 -18.59 21.18
N PRO A 156 6.00 -17.54 21.18
CA PRO A 156 4.93 -17.41 22.16
C PRO A 156 3.70 -18.22 21.73
N ALA A 157 3.24 -19.10 22.62
CA ALA A 157 1.86 -19.54 22.64
C ALA A 157 0.93 -18.42 23.16
N ALA A 158 -0.39 -18.56 23.01
CA ALA A 158 -1.37 -17.74 23.74
C ALA A 158 -1.21 -17.96 25.27
N VAL A 159 -1.64 -17.10 26.21
CA VAL A 159 -2.74 -16.11 26.35
C VAL A 159 -2.28 -15.08 27.44
N PRO A 160 -3.10 -14.32 28.20
CA PRO A 160 -4.26 -13.44 27.95
C PRO A 160 -3.94 -11.95 28.33
N ALA A 161 -4.95 -11.16 28.72
CA ALA A 161 -4.91 -9.69 28.84
C ALA A 161 -4.33 -9.10 30.15
N SER A 162 -3.64 -7.94 30.02
CA SER A 162 -3.72 -6.69 30.85
C SER A 162 -3.60 -6.71 32.39
N PRO A 163 -3.17 -5.62 33.06
CA PRO A 163 -2.06 -4.68 32.80
C PRO A 163 -1.14 -4.49 34.04
N ALA A 164 0.12 -4.08 33.84
CA ALA A 164 0.98 -3.54 34.90
C ALA A 164 1.97 -2.49 34.36
N ALA A 165 2.37 -1.55 35.22
CA ALA A 165 3.03 -0.31 34.82
C ALA A 165 4.50 -0.45 34.38
N VAL A 166 4.92 0.43 33.46
CA VAL A 166 6.33 0.67 33.10
C VAL A 166 6.71 2.08 33.57
N PRO A 167 7.84 2.27 34.28
CA PRO A 167 8.25 3.59 34.78
C PRO A 167 8.79 4.51 33.67
N ALA A 168 8.66 5.82 33.87
CA ALA A 168 9.10 6.83 32.91
C ALA A 168 10.64 6.98 32.87
N PRO A 169 11.25 7.24 31.69
CA PRO A 169 12.65 7.64 31.59
C PRO A 169 12.84 9.13 32.00
N PRO A 170 14.02 9.51 32.50
CA PRO A 170 14.25 10.85 33.05
C PRO A 170 14.35 11.93 31.97
N ALA A 171 13.86 13.12 32.30
CA ALA A 171 14.07 14.33 31.51
C ALA A 171 15.41 14.98 31.87
N THR A 172 16.20 15.36 30.85
CA THR A 172 16.84 16.69 30.69
C THR A 172 17.82 16.67 29.50
N VAL A 173 17.55 17.49 28.48
CA VAL A 173 18.58 18.06 27.59
C VAL A 173 18.20 19.52 27.37
N PRO A 174 19.07 20.50 27.69
CA PRO A 174 18.72 21.91 27.64
C PRO A 174 18.64 22.44 26.19
N ALA A 175 17.75 23.40 25.96
CA ALA A 175 17.64 24.09 24.68
C ALA A 175 18.69 25.22 24.57
N PRO A 176 19.31 25.44 23.39
CA PRO A 176 20.14 26.63 23.14
C PRO A 176 19.26 27.88 22.94
N PRO A 177 19.72 29.07 23.36
CA PRO A 177 18.92 30.30 23.33
C PRO A 177 18.91 30.97 21.96
N ALA A 178 17.90 31.83 21.74
CA ALA A 178 17.81 32.69 20.56
C ALA A 178 17.94 34.17 20.94
N THR A 179 18.88 34.88 20.29
CA THR A 179 18.86 36.35 20.07
C THR A 179 19.86 36.73 18.97
N VAL A 180 19.65 37.88 18.31
CA VAL A 180 20.35 38.35 17.09
C VAL A 180 20.73 39.83 17.26
N PRO A 181 21.91 40.29 16.80
CA PRO A 181 21.95 41.27 15.69
C PRO A 181 23.12 41.06 14.68
N ALA A 182 23.05 41.75 13.54
CA ALA A 182 24.03 41.80 12.42
C ALA A 182 24.41 43.28 12.12
N PRO A 183 25.16 43.68 11.05
CA PRO A 183 25.96 42.99 10.01
C PRO A 183 27.46 43.48 10.10
N PRO A 184 28.32 43.74 9.07
CA PRO A 184 28.32 43.47 7.61
C PRO A 184 29.68 42.91 7.06
N ALA A 185 29.98 43.18 5.77
CA ALA A 185 31.22 42.94 4.98
C ALA A 185 31.57 41.47 4.62
N ALA A 186 32.00 41.12 3.40
CA ALA A 186 32.08 41.86 2.13
C ALA A 186 31.58 40.96 0.96
N GLY A 187 31.35 41.55 -0.22
CA GLY A 187 30.46 40.97 -1.24
C GLY A 187 30.99 39.78 -2.06
N VAL A 188 30.04 38.96 -2.52
CA VAL A 188 30.16 38.03 -3.66
C VAL A 188 28.93 38.28 -4.57
N PRO A 189 29.06 38.28 -5.92
CA PRO A 189 27.99 38.75 -6.80
C PRO A 189 26.68 37.96 -6.74
N GLU A 190 25.59 38.63 -7.11
CA GLU A 190 24.23 38.10 -7.10
C GLU A 190 24.01 37.01 -8.16
N GLY A 191 23.92 35.74 -7.72
CA GLY A 191 23.65 34.62 -8.61
C GLY A 191 23.31 33.34 -7.88
N ARG A 192 22.01 33.09 -7.63
CA ARG A 192 21.43 31.89 -6.99
C ARG A 192 22.22 31.35 -5.78
N ARG A 193 21.81 31.77 -4.57
CA ARG A 193 21.97 30.86 -3.41
C ARG A 193 21.19 29.58 -3.70
N GLU A 194 21.88 28.46 -3.83
CA GLU A 194 21.23 27.15 -3.79
C GLU A 194 20.52 27.02 -2.44
N ARG A 195 19.19 26.98 -2.44
CA ARG A 195 18.44 26.70 -1.22
C ARG A 195 18.77 25.27 -0.81
N ALA A 196 19.32 25.10 0.39
CA ALA A 196 19.53 23.79 0.98
C ALA A 196 18.24 22.97 0.89
N ILE A 197 18.34 21.75 0.36
CA ILE A 197 17.18 20.87 0.18
C ILE A 197 16.95 20.10 1.49
N ASP A 198 16.02 20.60 2.29
CA ASP A 198 15.54 19.95 3.50
C ASP A 198 14.12 19.34 3.33
N ALA A 199 13.64 18.63 4.34
CA ALA A 199 12.31 17.99 4.35
C ALA A 199 11.12 18.97 4.32
N GLU A 200 11.34 20.27 4.52
CA GLU A 200 10.33 21.34 4.48
C GLU A 200 10.38 22.13 3.16
N SER A 201 11.48 22.03 2.43
CA SER A 201 11.64 22.49 1.05
C SER A 201 10.98 21.56 0.03
N LEU A 202 10.87 20.26 0.37
CA LEU A 202 10.38 19.22 -0.53
C LEU A 202 8.85 19.17 -0.63
N GLY A 203 8.38 18.96 -1.86
CA GLY A 203 6.97 18.78 -2.21
C GLY A 203 6.16 20.09 -2.37
N PRO A 204 4.96 20.01 -2.96
CA PRO A 204 4.18 21.19 -3.33
C PRO A 204 3.64 21.95 -2.11
N ARG A 205 3.88 23.27 -2.07
CA ARG A 205 3.33 24.18 -1.04
C ARG A 205 1.81 24.08 -0.90
N THR A 206 1.09 23.98 -2.03
CA THR A 206 -0.37 23.87 -2.06
C THR A 206 -0.91 22.60 -1.38
N PHE A 207 -0.11 21.54 -1.28
CA PHE A 207 -0.46 20.34 -0.53
C PHE A 207 -0.34 20.58 0.97
N ARG A 208 0.76 21.22 1.41
CA ARG A 208 0.95 21.62 2.80
C ARG A 208 -0.17 22.53 3.30
N GLU A 209 -0.52 23.55 2.54
CA GLU A 209 -1.61 24.48 2.88
C GLU A 209 -2.97 23.77 2.96
N ARG A 210 -3.26 22.84 2.03
CA ARG A 210 -4.52 22.07 1.99
C ARG A 210 -4.71 21.13 3.19
N TYR A 211 -3.62 20.64 3.77
CA TYR A 211 -3.63 19.67 4.87
C TYR A 211 -3.13 20.24 6.21
N GLY A 212 -2.71 21.50 6.27
CA GLY A 212 -2.20 22.16 7.49
C GLY A 212 -0.81 21.69 7.93
N LEU A 213 0.06 21.31 6.98
CA LEU A 213 1.31 20.59 7.28
C LEU A 213 2.56 21.43 7.15
N ARG A 214 3.52 21.19 8.04
CA ARG A 214 4.88 21.74 7.91
C ARG A 214 5.64 21.10 6.75
N ARG A 215 5.43 19.79 6.52
CA ARG A 215 6.13 18.97 5.51
C ARG A 215 5.13 18.24 4.60
N ALA A 216 5.48 18.06 3.33
CA ALA A 216 4.56 17.53 2.31
C ALA A 216 4.45 15.98 2.29
N TYR A 217 4.37 15.32 3.46
CA TYR A 217 4.29 13.86 3.56
C TYR A 217 3.01 13.39 4.27
N LEU A 218 2.53 12.23 3.82
CA LEU A 218 1.48 11.45 4.46
C LEU A 218 2.03 10.11 4.93
N LEU A 219 1.68 9.71 6.15
CA LEU A 219 1.73 8.31 6.57
C LEU A 219 0.44 7.61 6.14
N GLY A 220 0.56 6.63 5.26
CA GLY A 220 -0.58 5.80 4.86
C GLY A 220 -1.05 4.89 6.00
N SER A 221 -2.32 4.52 5.99
CA SER A 221 -2.86 3.57 6.95
C SER A 221 -2.33 2.15 6.74
N LEU A 222 -1.82 1.54 7.81
CA LEU A 222 -1.42 0.14 7.89
C LEU A 222 -2.52 -0.68 8.58
N TYR A 223 -2.73 -1.91 8.10
CA TYR A 223 -3.81 -2.81 8.54
C TYR A 223 -3.67 -3.18 10.04
N GLY A 224 -4.79 -3.50 10.69
CA GLY A 224 -4.82 -4.02 12.07
C GLY A 224 -4.41 -3.00 13.12
N GLY A 225 -4.67 -1.72 12.89
CA GLY A 225 -4.33 -0.67 13.85
C GLY A 225 -2.84 -0.34 13.96
N VAL A 226 -1.95 -0.90 13.12
CA VAL A 226 -0.50 -0.62 13.16
C VAL A 226 -0.21 0.89 13.02
N SER A 227 -1.00 1.62 12.22
CA SER A 227 -1.04 3.09 12.26
C SER A 227 -1.88 3.59 13.44
N ALA A 228 -1.42 3.30 14.65
CA ALA A 228 -2.09 3.57 15.92
C ALA A 228 -1.86 5.01 16.43
N PRO A 229 -2.54 5.43 17.52
CA PRO A 229 -2.41 6.77 18.08
C PRO A 229 -0.98 7.24 18.34
N GLU A 230 -0.09 6.39 18.86
CA GLU A 230 1.31 6.74 19.15
C GLU A 230 2.11 7.13 17.89
N MET A 231 1.96 6.36 16.81
CA MET A 231 2.58 6.65 15.51
C MET A 231 2.06 7.96 14.94
N LEU A 232 0.74 8.19 15.03
CA LEU A 232 0.09 9.39 14.51
C LEU A 232 0.38 10.65 15.33
N ARG A 233 0.47 10.54 16.67
CA ARG A 233 0.94 11.61 17.57
C ARG A 233 2.38 12.00 17.22
N SER A 234 3.24 11.02 16.97
CA SER A 234 4.63 11.25 16.55
C SER A 234 4.72 11.92 15.17
N ALA A 235 3.87 11.50 14.22
CA ALA A 235 3.73 12.12 12.91
C ALA A 235 3.26 13.58 12.97
N ALA A 236 2.24 13.86 13.78
CA ALA A 236 1.72 15.20 13.99
C ALA A 236 2.79 16.14 14.61
N LYS A 237 3.53 15.69 15.62
CA LYS A 237 4.68 16.43 16.19
C LYS A 237 5.77 16.68 15.14
N ALA A 238 6.03 15.71 14.27
CA ALA A 238 6.92 15.86 13.12
C ALA A 238 6.38 16.79 12.01
N GLY A 239 5.13 17.25 12.10
CA GLY A 239 4.50 18.14 11.11
C GLY A 239 4.07 17.42 9.84
N LEU A 240 3.76 16.13 9.97
CA LEU A 240 3.22 15.23 8.95
C LEU A 240 1.74 14.96 9.25
N PHE A 241 1.02 14.41 8.26
CA PHE A 241 -0.34 13.91 8.45
C PHE A 241 -0.34 12.38 8.35
N GLY A 242 -1.26 11.69 9.04
CA GLY A 242 -1.40 10.24 8.92
C GLY A 242 -2.83 9.72 9.00
N PHE A 243 -3.03 8.45 8.69
CA PHE A 243 -4.34 7.81 8.74
C PHE A 243 -4.39 6.64 9.74
N LEU A 244 -5.38 6.66 10.63
CA LEU A 244 -5.67 5.55 11.54
C LEU A 244 -6.01 4.29 10.75
N GLY A 245 -5.31 3.21 11.06
CA GLY A 245 -5.41 1.89 10.44
C GLY A 245 -6.65 1.08 10.82
N ALA A 246 -7.85 1.62 10.63
CA ALA A 246 -9.09 0.95 11.05
C ALA A 246 -9.44 -0.32 10.26
N GLY A 247 -8.86 -0.52 9.06
CA GLY A 247 -8.98 -1.77 8.32
C GLY A 247 -8.43 -2.95 9.14
N GLY A 248 -9.31 -3.84 9.60
CA GLY A 248 -8.95 -4.98 10.46
C GLY A 248 -9.43 -4.85 11.91
N LEU A 249 -9.79 -3.65 12.35
CA LEU A 249 -10.32 -3.38 13.70
C LEU A 249 -11.85 -3.49 13.74
N SER A 250 -12.40 -3.64 14.94
CA SER A 250 -13.83 -3.42 15.20
C SER A 250 -14.19 -1.93 15.24
N VAL A 251 -15.50 -1.62 15.24
CA VAL A 251 -16.00 -0.25 15.41
C VAL A 251 -15.60 0.31 16.78
N ASP A 252 -15.68 -0.49 17.84
CA ASP A 252 -15.35 -0.07 19.21
C ASP A 252 -13.85 0.16 19.40
N GLU A 253 -13.01 -0.69 18.80
CA GLU A 253 -11.55 -0.50 18.78
C GLU A 253 -11.17 0.78 18.03
N THR A 254 -11.79 0.99 16.86
CA THR A 254 -11.63 2.22 16.08
C THR A 254 -12.06 3.44 16.89
N GLU A 255 -13.17 3.37 17.65
CA GLU A 255 -13.62 4.44 18.51
C GLU A 255 -12.68 4.71 19.70
N ARG A 256 -12.12 3.67 20.33
CA ARG A 256 -11.09 3.82 21.38
C ARG A 256 -9.87 4.57 20.86
N HIS A 257 -9.36 4.20 19.68
CA HIS A 257 -8.24 4.92 19.07
C HIS A 257 -8.60 6.34 18.63
N LEU A 258 -9.82 6.57 18.15
CA LEU A 258 -10.32 7.90 17.78
C LEU A 258 -10.43 8.84 18.97
N ARG A 259 -10.91 8.37 20.13
CA ARG A 259 -10.90 9.13 21.39
C ARG A 259 -9.47 9.54 21.73
N ALA A 260 -8.57 8.57 21.87
CA ALA A 260 -7.15 8.83 22.19
C ALA A 260 -6.41 9.73 21.18
N LEU A 261 -6.86 9.82 19.92
CA LEU A 261 -6.33 10.79 18.94
C LEU A 261 -6.94 12.18 19.11
N THR A 262 -8.24 12.24 19.39
CA THR A 262 -8.99 13.49 19.55
C THR A 262 -8.59 14.22 20.84
N ASP A 263 -8.40 13.48 21.93
CA ASP A 263 -8.02 14.01 23.24
C ASP A 263 -6.62 14.66 23.20
N ASP A 264 -5.69 14.08 22.41
CA ASP A 264 -4.31 14.56 22.26
C ASP A 264 -4.12 15.62 21.16
N LEU A 265 -4.82 15.50 20.02
CA LEU A 265 -4.55 16.29 18.81
C LEU A 265 -5.72 17.20 18.39
N GLY A 266 -6.88 17.07 19.04
CA GLY A 266 -8.13 17.72 18.65
C GLY A 266 -8.78 17.12 17.39
N LEU A 267 -10.08 17.39 17.19
CA LEU A 267 -10.84 16.94 16.02
C LEU A 267 -10.30 17.48 14.67
N GLY A 268 -9.56 18.60 14.71
CA GLY A 268 -8.87 19.19 13.56
C GLY A 268 -7.39 18.80 13.44
N GLY A 269 -6.91 17.84 14.23
CA GLY A 269 -5.52 17.41 14.26
C GLY A 269 -5.01 16.85 12.93
N SER A 270 -3.70 16.61 12.84
CA SER A 270 -3.06 16.07 11.62
C SER A 270 -3.27 14.56 11.44
N PHE A 271 -4.52 14.11 11.56
CA PHE A 271 -4.92 12.72 11.31
C PHE A 271 -6.26 12.60 10.58
N GLY A 272 -6.44 11.48 9.89
CA GLY A 272 -7.74 11.01 9.39
C GLY A 272 -7.91 9.52 9.71
N VAL A 273 -8.96 8.89 9.16
CA VAL A 273 -9.19 7.45 9.34
C VAL A 273 -9.27 6.73 8.00
N ASN A 274 -8.67 5.55 7.90
CA ASN A 274 -8.86 4.71 6.73
C ASN A 274 -10.20 3.97 6.76
N VAL A 275 -10.92 4.04 5.65
CA VAL A 275 -12.02 3.13 5.33
C VAL A 275 -11.47 2.11 4.33
N LEU A 276 -11.53 0.82 4.67
CA LEU A 276 -11.08 -0.28 3.82
C LEU A 276 -12.32 -0.95 3.20
N TYR A 277 -12.37 -1.02 1.87
CA TYR A 277 -13.44 -1.75 1.18
C TYR A 277 -13.44 -3.23 1.58
N ARG A 278 -14.61 -3.73 2.00
CA ARG A 278 -14.86 -5.15 2.26
C ARG A 278 -15.98 -5.62 1.34
N HIS A 279 -15.68 -6.59 0.48
CA HIS A 279 -16.68 -7.17 -0.40
C HIS A 279 -17.71 -7.96 0.42
N GLY A 280 -19.00 -7.79 0.13
CA GLY A 280 -20.10 -8.48 0.83
C GLY A 280 -20.40 -8.01 2.25
N ALA A 281 -19.84 -6.89 2.71
CA ALA A 281 -20.07 -6.34 4.06
C ALA A 281 -20.36 -4.82 4.07
N PRO A 282 -21.37 -4.33 3.33
CA PRO A 282 -21.72 -2.90 3.28
C PRO A 282 -22.16 -2.33 4.65
N GLU A 283 -22.74 -3.15 5.52
CA GLU A 283 -23.16 -2.78 6.88
C GLU A 283 -21.97 -2.40 7.77
N GLN A 284 -20.82 -3.05 7.61
CA GLN A 284 -19.59 -2.70 8.35
C GLN A 284 -19.03 -1.34 7.88
N GLU A 285 -19.08 -1.06 6.57
CA GLU A 285 -18.74 0.27 6.05
C GLU A 285 -19.70 1.33 6.57
N ALA A 286 -21.01 1.07 6.54
CA ALA A 286 -22.03 1.99 7.02
C ALA A 286 -21.82 2.32 8.51
N ALA A 287 -21.62 1.30 9.37
CA ALA A 287 -21.37 1.46 10.80
C ALA A 287 -20.08 2.23 11.10
N LEU A 288 -19.00 1.98 10.36
CA LEU A 288 -17.76 2.76 10.47
C LEU A 288 -18.00 4.22 10.04
N VAL A 289 -18.65 4.47 8.90
CA VAL A 289 -18.97 5.83 8.44
C VAL A 289 -19.88 6.56 9.43
N ASP A 290 -20.84 5.87 10.06
CA ASP A 290 -21.66 6.42 11.15
C ASP A 290 -20.83 6.84 12.35
N LEU A 291 -19.90 6.00 12.80
CA LEU A 291 -18.96 6.35 13.86
C LEU A 291 -18.15 7.61 13.48
N LEU A 292 -17.58 7.64 12.28
CA LEU A 292 -16.73 8.74 11.80
C LEU A 292 -17.50 10.07 11.72
N LEU A 293 -18.75 10.03 11.27
CA LEU A 293 -19.64 11.19 11.25
C LEU A 293 -20.03 11.66 12.66
N ARG A 294 -20.44 10.74 13.56
CA ARG A 294 -20.75 11.07 14.96
C ARG A 294 -19.55 11.67 15.70
N ARG A 295 -18.34 11.21 15.39
CA ARG A 295 -17.08 11.70 15.97
C ARG A 295 -16.48 12.90 15.21
N GLY A 296 -17.18 13.47 14.23
CA GLY A 296 -16.75 14.70 13.55
C GLY A 296 -15.49 14.58 12.70
N VAL A 297 -15.12 13.38 12.25
CA VAL A 297 -13.90 13.15 11.46
C VAL A 297 -14.00 13.85 10.10
N GLY A 298 -13.12 14.83 9.85
CA GLY A 298 -13.17 15.67 8.64
C GLY A 298 -12.48 15.12 7.39
N LEU A 299 -11.72 14.02 7.49
CA LEU A 299 -11.00 13.40 6.37
C LEU A 299 -10.89 11.88 6.54
N VAL A 300 -11.23 11.14 5.48
CA VAL A 300 -11.01 9.69 5.38
C VAL A 300 -10.09 9.32 4.22
N GLU A 301 -9.40 8.19 4.37
CA GLU A 301 -8.65 7.54 3.32
C GLU A 301 -9.39 6.32 2.81
N ALA A 302 -9.92 6.35 1.58
CA ALA A 302 -10.62 5.23 0.96
C ALA A 302 -9.60 4.29 0.30
N SER A 303 -9.47 3.07 0.82
CA SER A 303 -8.55 2.03 0.30
C SER A 303 -9.30 0.83 -0.27
N GLY A 304 -8.88 0.35 -1.44
CA GLY A 304 -9.36 -0.90 -2.04
C GLY A 304 -10.73 -0.85 -2.71
N PHE A 305 -11.36 0.34 -2.77
CA PHE A 305 -12.67 0.53 -3.38
C PHE A 305 -12.63 0.29 -4.91
N PRO A 306 -13.44 -0.66 -5.44
CA PRO A 306 -13.54 -0.89 -6.88
C PRO A 306 -14.54 0.06 -7.57
N MET A 307 -15.38 0.75 -6.79
CA MET A 307 -16.44 1.67 -7.21
C MET A 307 -16.88 2.52 -6.01
N MET A 308 -17.74 3.52 -6.24
CA MET A 308 -18.39 4.31 -5.18
C MET A 308 -19.44 3.50 -4.41
N THR A 309 -19.51 3.78 -3.11
CA THR A 309 -20.47 3.19 -2.17
C THR A 309 -21.30 4.27 -1.50
N GLU A 310 -22.46 3.90 -0.96
CA GLU A 310 -23.32 4.83 -0.23
C GLU A 310 -22.65 5.42 1.02
N GLY A 311 -21.81 4.66 1.72
CA GLY A 311 -21.07 5.14 2.88
C GLY A 311 -20.14 6.30 2.52
N LEU A 312 -19.30 6.13 1.49
CA LEU A 312 -18.41 7.20 1.02
C LEU A 312 -19.17 8.42 0.47
N VAL A 313 -20.26 8.21 -0.28
CA VAL A 313 -21.11 9.32 -0.76
C VAL A 313 -21.75 10.05 0.42
N ARG A 314 -22.36 9.36 1.37
CA ARG A 314 -23.00 9.95 2.56
C ARG A 314 -21.99 10.75 3.40
N PHE A 315 -20.79 10.21 3.62
CA PHE A 315 -19.70 10.90 4.30
C PHE A 315 -19.35 12.22 3.60
N ARG A 316 -19.21 12.18 2.27
CA ARG A 316 -18.91 13.35 1.44
C ARG A 316 -20.02 14.40 1.43
N LEU A 317 -21.28 13.97 1.36
CA LEU A 317 -22.46 14.85 1.36
C LEU A 317 -22.65 15.56 2.71
N LYS A 318 -22.21 14.95 3.82
CA LYS A 318 -22.15 15.59 5.15
C LYS A 318 -20.89 16.44 5.39
N GLY A 319 -20.18 16.83 4.32
CA GLY A 319 -19.05 17.76 4.38
C GLY A 319 -17.68 17.11 4.54
N GLY A 320 -17.61 15.79 4.77
CA GLY A 320 -16.35 15.06 4.89
C GLY A 320 -15.50 15.08 3.62
N ARG A 321 -14.16 15.05 3.78
CA ARG A 321 -13.20 14.98 2.67
C ARG A 321 -12.71 13.54 2.47
N ILE A 322 -12.41 13.15 1.23
CA ILE A 322 -11.90 11.80 0.91
C ILE A 322 -10.57 11.89 0.17
N LEU A 323 -9.59 11.10 0.62
CA LEU A 323 -8.37 10.77 -0.11
C LEU A 323 -8.48 9.33 -0.61
N ALA A 324 -8.50 9.12 -1.92
CA ALA A 324 -8.70 7.78 -2.50
C ALA A 324 -7.36 7.16 -2.95
N LYS A 325 -7.08 5.94 -2.49
CA LYS A 325 -5.99 5.10 -3.02
C LYS A 325 -6.50 4.33 -4.24
N VAL A 326 -6.29 4.89 -5.43
CA VAL A 326 -6.71 4.31 -6.71
C VAL A 326 -5.54 3.71 -7.49
N SER A 327 -5.75 2.51 -8.05
CA SER A 327 -4.78 1.80 -8.90
C SER A 327 -5.22 1.71 -10.37
N ARG A 328 -6.50 1.95 -10.67
CA ARG A 328 -7.08 1.94 -12.02
C ARG A 328 -7.56 3.34 -12.41
N THR A 329 -7.50 3.65 -13.70
CA THR A 329 -7.86 4.97 -14.25
C THR A 329 -9.37 5.19 -14.33
N ASP A 330 -10.18 4.14 -14.46
CA ASP A 330 -11.64 4.21 -14.43
C ASP A 330 -12.17 4.52 -13.03
N VAL A 331 -11.69 3.79 -12.01
CA VAL A 331 -11.96 4.11 -10.59
C VAL A 331 -11.48 5.52 -10.25
N ALA A 332 -10.30 5.93 -10.74
CA ALA A 332 -9.82 7.30 -10.55
C ALA A 332 -10.75 8.36 -11.18
N ALA A 333 -11.35 8.09 -12.34
CA ALA A 333 -12.31 8.98 -12.98
C ALA A 333 -13.63 9.07 -12.17
N GLU A 334 -14.11 7.96 -11.61
CA GLU A 334 -15.27 7.92 -10.72
C GLU A 334 -15.03 8.75 -9.44
N PHE A 335 -13.84 8.65 -8.85
CA PHE A 335 -13.36 9.49 -7.73
C PHE A 335 -13.01 10.94 -8.10
N LEU A 336 -13.27 11.37 -9.34
CA LEU A 336 -13.12 12.76 -9.81
C LEU A 336 -14.44 13.35 -10.34
N ALA A 337 -15.33 12.54 -10.89
CA ALA A 337 -16.69 12.93 -11.29
C ALA A 337 -17.57 13.31 -10.07
N PRO A 338 -18.65 14.10 -10.21
CA PRO A 338 -19.59 14.34 -9.11
C PRO A 338 -20.17 13.03 -8.52
N PRO A 339 -20.66 13.02 -7.26
CA PRO A 339 -21.27 11.83 -6.67
C PRO A 339 -22.39 11.25 -7.55
N PRO A 340 -22.45 9.92 -7.79
CA PRO A 340 -23.42 9.33 -8.71
C PRO A 340 -24.87 9.62 -8.28
N THR A 341 -25.68 10.19 -9.19
CA THR A 341 -27.03 10.68 -8.89
C THR A 341 -27.91 9.64 -8.21
N ALA A 342 -27.91 8.40 -8.70
CA ALA A 342 -28.67 7.31 -8.11
C ALA A 342 -28.30 7.01 -6.64
N LEU A 343 -27.03 7.18 -6.24
CA LEU A 343 -26.63 7.03 -4.84
C LEU A 343 -27.11 8.21 -3.99
N VAL A 344 -27.11 9.43 -4.55
CA VAL A 344 -27.62 10.64 -3.89
C VAL A 344 -29.13 10.54 -3.69
N GLU A 345 -29.88 10.09 -4.70
CA GLU A 345 -31.33 9.89 -4.66
C GLU A 345 -31.74 8.85 -3.62
N ARG A 346 -31.07 7.69 -3.56
CA ARG A 346 -31.32 6.68 -2.51
C ARG A 346 -31.03 7.23 -1.11
N LEU A 347 -29.94 7.97 -0.93
CA LEU A 347 -29.60 8.60 0.36
C LEU A 347 -30.59 9.70 0.77
N LEU A 348 -31.17 10.44 -0.18
CA LEU A 348 -32.24 11.41 0.08
C LEU A 348 -33.55 10.71 0.47
N ALA A 349 -33.96 9.68 -0.30
CA ALA A 349 -35.17 8.91 -0.03
C ALA A 349 -35.11 8.20 1.35
N ALA A 350 -33.93 7.75 1.76
CA ALA A 350 -33.69 7.17 3.08
C ALA A 350 -33.53 8.21 4.22
N GLY A 351 -33.66 9.51 3.95
CA GLY A 351 -33.44 10.59 4.93
C GLY A 351 -32.00 10.68 5.47
N ALA A 352 -31.05 9.96 4.86
CA ALA A 352 -29.68 9.83 5.35
C ALA A 352 -28.84 11.10 5.12
N VAL A 353 -29.26 11.97 4.19
CA VAL A 353 -28.68 13.27 3.84
C VAL A 353 -29.80 14.29 3.58
N THR A 354 -29.50 15.59 3.72
CA THR A 354 -30.45 16.66 3.42
C THR A 354 -30.35 17.11 1.96
N GLU A 355 -31.44 17.66 1.41
CA GLU A 355 -31.43 18.26 0.07
C GLU A 355 -30.37 19.36 -0.07
N ALA A 356 -30.17 20.17 0.98
CA ALA A 356 -29.14 21.19 1.00
C ALA A 356 -27.72 20.60 0.85
N GLY A 357 -27.45 19.47 1.52
CA GLY A 357 -26.19 18.73 1.37
C GLY A 357 -26.02 18.13 -0.03
N ALA A 358 -27.09 17.58 -0.60
CA ALA A 358 -27.09 17.08 -1.98
C ALA A 358 -26.84 18.22 -3.00
N ARG A 359 -27.56 19.33 -2.90
CA ARG A 359 -27.38 20.53 -3.75
C ARG A 359 -25.99 21.14 -3.61
N ALA A 360 -25.40 21.18 -2.41
CA ALA A 360 -24.05 21.71 -2.17
C ALA A 360 -22.94 20.83 -2.77
N ALA A 361 -23.21 19.55 -3.02
CA ALA A 361 -22.30 18.62 -3.67
C ALA A 361 -22.53 18.48 -5.18
N ALA A 362 -23.75 18.76 -5.67
CA ALA A 362 -24.09 18.73 -7.09
C ALA A 362 -23.13 19.63 -7.90
N GLY A 363 -22.60 19.10 -9.01
CA GLY A 363 -21.68 19.82 -9.89
C GLY A 363 -20.27 20.07 -9.33
N ARG A 364 -19.96 19.73 -8.07
CA ARG A 364 -18.59 19.82 -7.53
C ARG A 364 -17.86 18.49 -7.73
N PRO A 365 -16.75 18.45 -8.50
CA PRO A 365 -15.82 17.32 -8.47
C PRO A 365 -15.45 16.97 -7.02
N TRP A 366 -15.16 15.70 -6.73
CA TRP A 366 -14.54 15.40 -5.44
C TRP A 366 -13.26 16.23 -5.35
N ARG A 367 -13.07 16.94 -4.23
CA ARG A 367 -11.74 17.43 -3.84
C ARG A 367 -10.93 16.26 -3.28
N THR A 368 -10.81 15.20 -4.07
CA THR A 368 -9.81 14.16 -3.89
C THR A 368 -8.42 14.77 -4.15
N THR A 369 -7.44 14.25 -3.44
CA THR A 369 -6.04 14.37 -3.83
C THR A 369 -5.65 12.94 -4.15
N SER A 370 -5.44 12.61 -5.42
CA SER A 370 -5.15 11.23 -5.82
C SER A 370 -3.71 10.87 -5.41
N ALA A 371 -3.57 10.19 -4.29
CA ALA A 371 -2.32 9.51 -3.94
C ALA A 371 -2.17 8.28 -4.84
N SER A 372 -1.66 8.50 -6.05
CA SER A 372 -1.28 7.42 -6.95
C SER A 372 -0.23 6.56 -6.23
N LYS A 373 -0.57 5.30 -5.94
CA LYS A 373 0.37 4.31 -5.38
C LYS A 373 1.35 3.86 -6.47
N ARG A 374 2.18 4.79 -6.95
CA ARG A 374 3.31 4.46 -7.83
C ARG A 374 4.38 3.77 -6.98
N PRO A 375 4.96 2.64 -7.43
CA PRO A 375 6.30 2.31 -6.97
C PRO A 375 7.23 3.49 -7.31
N ALA A 376 8.23 3.76 -6.47
CA ALA A 376 9.10 4.92 -6.61
C ALA A 376 9.89 4.85 -7.92
N ALA A 377 9.41 5.56 -8.93
CA ALA A 377 10.05 5.71 -10.24
C ALA A 377 9.66 7.08 -10.80
N GLY A 378 10.67 7.92 -11.03
CA GLY A 378 10.48 9.28 -11.53
C GLY A 378 9.86 9.27 -12.93
N CYS A 379 8.85 10.12 -13.15
CA CYS A 379 8.33 10.34 -14.49
C CYS A 379 7.87 11.79 -14.62
N THR A 380 8.72 12.59 -15.26
CA THR A 380 8.53 14.02 -15.54
C THR A 380 7.37 14.21 -16.51
N PRO A 381 6.47 15.19 -16.33
CA PRO A 381 5.39 15.44 -17.29
C PRO A 381 5.96 15.96 -18.62
N PRO A 382 5.43 15.51 -19.78
CA PRO A 382 5.81 16.07 -21.07
C PRO A 382 5.31 17.52 -21.17
N ARG A 383 6.17 18.42 -21.66
CA ARG A 383 5.74 19.78 -22.04
C ARG A 383 4.83 19.70 -23.25
N MET A 384 3.64 20.28 -23.14
CA MET A 384 2.80 20.55 -24.33
C MET A 384 3.46 21.65 -25.18
N ARG A 385 3.57 21.38 -26.47
CA ARG A 385 3.44 22.35 -27.57
C ARG A 385 2.32 21.83 -28.47
#